data_AF-A0A916THG5-F1
#
_entry.id   AF-A0A916THG5-F1
#
_cell.length_a   1.000
_cell.length_b   1.000
_cell.length_c   1.000
_cell.angle_alpha   90.00
_cell.angle_beta   90.00
_cell.angle_gamma   90.00
#
_symmetry.space_group_name_H-M   'P 1'
#
loop_
_entity.id
_entity.type
_entity.pdbx_description
1 polymer ?
#
loop_
_entity_poly.entity_id
_entity_poly.type
_entity_poly.pdbx_seq_one_letter_code
_entity_poly.pdbx_strand_id
1 'polypeptide(L)'
;MDKPEEVISPDGSVAITDPGAVGRQEHNSGDRLVVRISNVVAWIFPILMLAICAQVVLRSAGMNQAWLDDFQWWLYGVAVLVGIAYAVTTDSHVRVDILFEHFSQEKKLRTNIFALMWLFLPFVILCWDVTFHYAMTSIEADEGSDSPNGLHNLWILKSLMNVSFILIGIATWAIYLRFLSKLTRPVLWKQLLYAFPSTMFLVNLAVYYAIWWGVWLTSPAGTDVREVGRHVLFDEVELGNYDIKYTIMITLIATLAVIVATRAFDRKRTA
;
A
#
# COMPACT_ATOMS: atom_id res chain seq x y z
N MET A 1 -9.79 16.62 21.53
CA MET A 1 -8.97 15.45 21.86
C MET A 1 -9.89 14.49 22.57
N ASP A 2 -10.42 13.48 21.89
CA ASP A 2 -11.00 12.37 22.64
C ASP A 2 -9.77 11.56 23.03
N LYS A 3 -9.32 11.67 24.29
CA LYS A 3 -8.31 10.74 24.78
C LYS A 3 -8.86 9.34 24.48
N PRO A 4 -8.06 8.37 24.01
CA PRO A 4 -8.50 6.99 24.10
C PRO A 4 -8.99 6.83 25.55
N GLU A 5 -10.24 6.41 25.74
CA GLU A 5 -10.74 6.09 27.08
C GLU A 5 -9.65 5.22 27.69
N GLU A 6 -8.92 5.77 28.67
CA GLU A 6 -7.99 4.96 29.44
C GLU A 6 -8.87 3.85 29.97
N VAL A 7 -8.64 2.64 29.48
CA VAL A 7 -9.26 1.47 30.04
C VAL A 7 -8.59 1.30 31.39
N ILE A 8 -9.07 2.07 32.36
CA ILE A 8 -8.62 2.02 33.74
C ILE A 8 -9.18 0.68 34.23
N SER A 9 -8.29 -0.28 34.44
CA SER A 9 -8.62 -1.50 35.13
C SER A 9 -9.29 -1.14 36.46
N PRO A 10 -10.23 -1.95 37.01
CA PRO A 10 -10.96 -1.61 38.23
C PRO A 10 -10.07 -1.28 39.46
N ASP A 11 -8.77 -1.56 39.39
CA ASP A 11 -7.73 -1.28 40.37
C ASP A 11 -6.96 0.04 40.15
N GLY A 12 -7.31 0.86 39.15
CA GLY A 12 -6.64 2.13 38.87
C GLY A 12 -5.32 2.01 38.09
N SER A 13 -4.96 0.80 37.62
CA SER A 13 -3.79 0.59 36.79
C SER A 13 -4.06 0.98 35.34
N VAL A 14 -3.08 1.63 34.69
CA VAL A 14 -3.09 1.87 33.24
C VAL A 14 -3.04 0.50 32.57
N ALA A 15 -4.15 0.05 31.99
CA ALA A 15 -4.16 -1.21 31.26
C ALA A 15 -3.16 -1.12 30.10
N ILE A 16 -2.17 -2.01 30.08
CA ILE A 16 -1.29 -2.22 28.93
C ILE A 16 -2.17 -2.78 27.82
N THR A 17 -2.77 -1.89 27.03
CA THR A 17 -3.53 -2.26 25.85
C THR A 17 -2.56 -2.31 24.68
N ASP A 18 -2.46 -3.48 24.04
CA ASP A 18 -1.79 -3.62 22.75
C ASP A 18 -2.41 -2.59 21.77
N PRO A 19 -1.62 -1.80 21.02
CA PRO A 19 -2.18 -0.93 19.98
C PRO A 19 -3.15 -1.64 19.02
N GLY A 20 -2.96 -2.95 18.79
CA GLY A 20 -3.85 -3.80 17.98
C GLY A 20 -5.19 -4.17 18.66
N ALA A 21 -5.34 -3.84 19.94
CA ALA A 21 -6.58 -3.98 20.71
C ALA A 21 -7.43 -2.70 20.72
N VAL A 22 -6.82 -1.54 20.41
CA VAL A 22 -7.53 -0.25 20.33
C VAL A 22 -8.55 -0.30 19.19
N GLY A 23 -9.82 -0.01 19.49
CA GLY A 23 -10.88 0.04 18.47
C GLY A 23 -11.22 -1.31 17.83
N ARG A 24 -10.78 -2.45 18.39
CA ARG A 24 -10.96 -3.79 17.81
C ARG A 24 -12.42 -4.16 17.52
N GLN A 25 -13.37 -3.60 18.26
CA GLN A 25 -14.80 -3.82 18.02
C GLN A 25 -15.25 -3.23 16.68
N GLU A 26 -14.61 -2.15 16.22
CA GLU A 26 -14.91 -1.48 14.95
C GLU A 26 -14.15 -2.11 13.76
N HIS A 27 -13.21 -3.02 14.01
CA HIS A 27 -12.37 -3.60 12.97
C HIS A 27 -13.17 -4.53 12.07
N ASN A 28 -13.15 -4.21 10.77
CA ASN A 28 -13.68 -5.10 9.74
C ASN A 28 -12.71 -6.26 9.45
N SER A 29 -13.09 -7.18 8.55
CA SER A 29 -12.27 -8.34 8.21
C SER A 29 -10.89 -7.97 7.64
N GLY A 30 -10.80 -6.87 6.88
CA GLY A 30 -9.54 -6.38 6.32
C GLY A 30 -8.59 -5.87 7.40
N ASP A 31 -9.11 -5.07 8.34
CA ASP A 31 -8.35 -4.57 9.49
C ASP A 31 -7.78 -5.76 10.31
N ARG A 32 -8.59 -6.79 10.54
CA ARG A 32 -8.18 -7.98 11.28
C ARG A 32 -7.10 -8.78 10.54
N LEU A 33 -7.18 -8.86 9.20
CA LEU A 33 -6.18 -9.52 8.39
C LEU A 33 -4.83 -8.81 8.51
N VAL A 34 -4.83 -7.48 8.32
CA VAL A 34 -3.62 -6.65 8.39
C VAL A 34 -2.97 -6.74 9.77
N VAL A 35 -3.76 -6.61 10.84
CA VAL A 35 -3.24 -6.72 12.22
C VAL A 35 -2.63 -8.10 12.49
N ARG A 36 -3.25 -9.19 12.02
CA ARG A 36 -2.69 -10.54 12.18
C ARG A 36 -1.35 -10.69 11.47
N ILE A 37 -1.28 -10.29 10.20
CA ILE A 37 -0.05 -10.35 9.41
C ILE A 37 1.04 -9.53 10.09
N SER A 38 0.70 -8.31 10.50
CA SER A 38 1.65 -7.40 11.15
C SER A 38 2.16 -7.91 12.49
N ASN A 39 1.30 -8.52 13.31
CA ASN A 39 1.71 -9.12 14.59
C ASN A 39 2.66 -10.31 14.40
N VAL A 40 2.50 -11.09 13.32
CA VAL A 40 3.45 -12.15 12.96
C VAL A 40 4.77 -11.54 12.50
N VAL A 41 4.73 -10.54 11.62
CA VAL A 41 5.92 -9.85 11.10
C VAL A 41 6.66 -9.06 12.19
N ALA A 42 5.98 -8.61 13.24
CA ALA A 42 6.60 -7.89 14.36
C ALA A 42 7.69 -8.70 15.07
N TRP A 43 7.67 -10.04 14.98
CA TRP A 43 8.76 -10.90 15.47
C TRP A 43 10.08 -10.74 14.71
N ILE A 44 10.09 -10.01 13.58
CA ILE A 44 11.33 -9.59 12.92
C ILE A 44 12.13 -8.61 13.80
N PHE A 45 11.50 -7.76 14.61
CA PHE A 45 12.21 -6.78 15.44
C PHE A 45 13.21 -7.40 16.43
N PRO A 46 12.86 -8.41 17.24
CA PRO A 46 13.85 -9.05 18.10
C PRO A 46 14.96 -9.75 17.30
N ILE A 47 14.65 -10.32 16.12
CA ILE A 47 15.67 -10.92 15.24
C ILE A 47 16.63 -9.84 14.72
N LEU A 48 16.09 -8.70 14.28
CA LEU A 48 16.86 -7.54 13.84
C LEU A 48 17.75 -7.01 14.97
N MET A 49 17.21 -6.89 16.19
CA MET A 49 17.98 -6.47 17.37
C MET A 49 19.15 -7.41 17.63
N LEU A 50 18.94 -8.72 17.56
CA LEU A 50 20.01 -9.71 17.71
C LEU A 50 21.06 -9.58 16.60
N ALA A 51 20.63 -9.37 15.36
CA ALA A 51 21.54 -9.15 14.23
C ALA A 51 22.41 -7.90 14.41
N ILE A 52 21.82 -6.78 14.85
CA ILE A 52 22.54 -5.54 15.17
C ILE A 52 23.55 -5.79 16.29
N CYS A 53 23.13 -6.39 17.40
CA CYS A 53 24.02 -6.70 18.53
C CYS A 53 25.18 -7.60 18.10
N ALA A 54 24.90 -8.65 17.32
CA ALA A 54 25.93 -9.55 16.79
C ALA A 54 26.93 -8.78 15.90
N GLN A 55 26.45 -7.92 15.01
CA GLN A 55 27.32 -7.12 14.14
C GLN A 55 28.19 -6.15 14.94
N VAL A 56 27.65 -5.50 15.98
CA VAL A 56 28.42 -4.61 16.86
C VAL A 56 29.54 -5.37 17.58
N VAL A 57 29.26 -6.57 18.09
CA VAL A 57 30.27 -7.42 18.75
C VAL A 57 31.35 -7.87 17.77
N LEU A 58 30.96 -8.37 16.59
CA LEU A 58 31.89 -8.79 15.55
C LEU A 58 32.80 -7.63 15.09
N ARG A 59 32.19 -6.45 14.85
CA ARG A 59 32.92 -5.25 14.45
C ARG A 59 33.89 -4.79 15.54
N SER A 60 33.51 -4.90 16.80
CA SER A 60 34.41 -4.63 17.95
C SER A 60 35.59 -5.59 18.00
N ALA A 61 35.39 -6.85 17.60
CA ALA A 61 36.45 -7.86 17.46
C ALA A 61 37.28 -7.74 16.17
N GLY A 62 37.08 -6.69 15.36
CA GLY A 62 37.81 -6.47 14.10
C GLY A 62 37.27 -7.25 12.90
N MET A 63 36.11 -7.89 13.02
CA MET A 63 35.46 -8.66 11.96
C MET A 63 34.18 -7.94 11.48
N ASN A 64 34.16 -7.39 10.27
CA ASN A 64 32.93 -6.82 9.69
C ASN A 64 32.31 -7.79 8.67
N GLN A 65 31.04 -8.16 8.88
CA GLN A 65 30.31 -9.06 7.99
C GLN A 65 29.31 -8.27 7.14
N ALA A 66 29.58 -8.13 5.84
CA ALA A 66 28.73 -7.36 4.93
C ALA A 66 27.32 -7.97 4.79
N TRP A 67 27.22 -9.30 4.68
CA TRP A 67 25.92 -9.98 4.64
C TRP A 67 25.06 -9.72 5.88
N LEU A 68 25.68 -9.50 7.05
CA LEU A 68 24.94 -9.23 8.28
C LEU A 68 24.44 -7.78 8.31
N ASP A 69 25.18 -6.83 7.72
CA ASP A 69 24.67 -5.48 7.47
C ASP A 69 23.49 -5.55 6.49
N ASP A 70 23.65 -6.20 5.34
CA ASP A 70 22.57 -6.37 4.35
C ASP A 70 21.33 -7.01 4.98
N PHE A 71 21.51 -8.04 5.82
CA PHE A 71 20.40 -8.73 6.48
C PHE A 71 19.62 -7.79 7.39
N GLN A 72 20.30 -6.92 8.13
CA GLN A 72 19.66 -5.91 8.97
C GLN A 72 18.82 -4.94 8.13
N TRP A 73 19.35 -4.49 6.99
CA TRP A 73 18.61 -3.62 6.06
C TRP A 73 17.36 -4.30 5.52
N TRP A 74 17.45 -5.59 5.18
CA TRP A 74 16.31 -6.35 4.67
C TRP A 74 15.22 -6.51 5.73
N LEU A 75 15.60 -6.94 6.94
CA LEU A 75 14.68 -7.09 8.06
C LEU A 75 14.03 -5.75 8.44
N TYR A 76 14.82 -4.68 8.50
CA TYR A 76 14.32 -3.34 8.81
C TYR A 76 13.34 -2.85 7.75
N GLY A 77 13.67 -2.98 6.46
CA GLY A 77 12.81 -2.54 5.37
C GLY A 77 11.45 -3.23 5.39
N VAL A 78 11.42 -4.56 5.56
CA VAL A 78 10.18 -5.34 5.67
C VAL A 78 9.38 -4.93 6.91
N ALA A 79 10.06 -4.82 8.07
CA ALA A 79 9.41 -4.47 9.32
C ALA A 79 8.77 -3.07 9.27
N VAL A 80 9.44 -2.08 8.66
CA VAL A 80 8.90 -0.72 8.52
C VAL A 80 7.72 -0.69 7.57
N LEU A 81 7.79 -1.31 6.40
CA LEU A 81 6.69 -1.27 5.42
C LEU A 81 5.43 -1.97 5.94
N VAL A 82 5.59 -3.13 6.60
CA VAL A 82 4.45 -3.79 7.26
C VAL A 82 3.97 -2.98 8.48
N GLY A 83 4.89 -2.34 9.20
CA GLY A 83 4.57 -1.41 10.29
C GLY A 83 3.72 -0.21 9.84
N ILE A 84 3.91 0.29 8.62
CA ILE A 84 3.04 1.34 8.03
C ILE A 84 1.62 0.80 7.85
N ALA A 85 1.45 -0.41 7.31
CA ALA A 85 0.13 -1.02 7.15
C ALA A 85 -0.58 -1.17 8.51
N TYR A 86 0.15 -1.63 9.53
CA TYR A 86 -0.35 -1.70 10.90
C TYR A 86 -0.77 -0.33 11.45
N ALA A 87 0.12 0.67 11.38
CA ALA A 87 -0.10 2.01 11.92
C ALA A 87 -1.28 2.72 11.24
N VAL A 88 -1.50 2.47 9.94
CA VAL A 88 -2.67 2.96 9.20
C VAL A 88 -3.95 2.31 9.75
N THR A 89 -3.96 1.00 9.98
CA THR A 89 -5.14 0.28 10.49
C THR A 89 -5.50 0.66 11.94
N THR A 90 -4.49 0.81 12.81
CA THR A 90 -4.65 1.11 14.25
C THR A 90 -4.63 2.61 14.58
N ASP A 91 -4.53 3.47 13.56
CA ASP A 91 -4.43 4.92 13.74
C ASP A 91 -3.25 5.34 14.66
N SER A 92 -2.12 4.64 14.55
CA SER A 92 -0.96 4.82 15.44
C SER A 92 0.14 5.73 14.86
N HIS A 93 -0.05 6.27 13.67
CA HIS A 93 0.83 7.31 13.12
C HIS A 93 0.81 8.60 13.95
N VAL A 94 1.96 9.25 14.04
CA VAL A 94 2.07 10.59 14.64
C VAL A 94 1.39 11.59 13.71
N ARG A 95 0.26 12.14 14.14
CA ARG A 95 -0.44 13.21 13.45
C ARG A 95 -0.12 14.57 14.07
N VAL A 96 0.09 15.58 13.23
CA VAL A 96 0.19 16.97 13.70
C VAL A 96 -1.21 17.58 13.69
N ASP A 97 -1.96 17.35 14.77
CA ASP A 97 -3.41 17.58 14.81
C ASP A 97 -3.85 19.01 15.20
N ILE A 98 -3.01 20.02 14.96
CA ILE A 98 -3.31 21.42 15.33
C ILE A 98 -4.60 21.93 14.64
N LEU A 99 -4.85 21.47 13.41
CA LEU A 99 -6.02 21.87 12.63
C LEU A 99 -7.30 21.11 13.02
N PHE A 100 -7.17 19.93 13.63
CA PHE A 100 -8.30 19.05 13.93
C PHE A 100 -8.99 19.40 15.25
N GLU A 101 -8.37 20.20 16.11
CA GLU A 101 -8.92 20.54 17.43
C GLU A 101 -10.30 21.21 17.34
N HIS A 102 -10.49 22.07 16.34
CA HIS A 102 -11.72 22.83 16.12
C HIS A 102 -12.72 22.13 15.18
N PHE A 103 -12.42 20.93 14.68
CA PHE A 103 -13.28 20.24 13.72
C PHE A 103 -14.33 19.41 14.46
N SER A 104 -15.59 19.48 14.01
CA SER A 104 -16.62 18.53 14.44
C SER A 104 -16.24 17.09 14.06
N GLN A 105 -16.78 16.09 14.77
CA GLN A 105 -16.47 14.69 14.50
C GLN A 105 -16.76 14.29 13.04
N GLU A 106 -17.84 14.82 12.47
CA GLU A 106 -18.16 14.59 11.06
C GLU A 106 -17.12 15.22 10.10
N LYS A 107 -16.65 16.44 10.40
CA LYS A 107 -15.62 17.10 9.60
C LYS A 107 -14.29 16.35 9.66
N LYS A 108 -13.91 15.83 10.83
CA LYS A 108 -12.74 14.96 11.00
C LYS A 108 -12.84 13.71 10.13
N LEU A 109 -13.99 13.03 10.17
CA LEU A 109 -14.24 11.83 9.39
C LEU A 109 -14.13 12.08 7.88
N ARG A 110 -14.76 13.16 7.39
CA ARG A 110 -14.69 13.54 5.97
C ARG A 110 -13.26 13.89 5.54
N THR A 111 -12.52 14.61 6.36
CA THR A 111 -11.11 14.93 6.09
C THR A 111 -10.23 13.68 6.06
N ASN A 112 -10.45 12.73 6.98
CA ASN A 112 -9.72 11.46 6.99
C ASN A 112 -10.00 10.63 5.74
N ILE A 113 -11.27 10.52 5.32
CA ILE A 113 -11.64 9.84 4.07
C ILE A 113 -10.95 10.50 2.87
N PHE A 114 -10.97 11.84 2.81
CA PHE A 114 -10.30 12.59 1.76
C PHE A 114 -8.79 12.32 1.75
N ALA A 115 -8.10 12.49 2.88
CA ALA A 115 -6.66 12.27 2.98
C ALA A 115 -6.26 10.85 2.59
N LEU A 116 -7.01 9.84 3.04
CA LEU A 116 -6.73 8.44 2.72
C LEU A 116 -6.95 8.14 1.23
N MET A 117 -8.04 8.60 0.63
CA MET A 117 -8.41 8.17 -0.72
C MET A 117 -7.95 9.09 -1.85
N TRP A 118 -7.70 10.37 -1.56
CA TRP A 118 -7.26 11.34 -2.56
C TRP A 118 -5.75 11.53 -2.55
N LEU A 119 -5.07 11.25 -1.43
CA LEU A 119 -3.64 11.48 -1.27
C LEU A 119 -2.88 10.18 -1.01
N PHE A 120 -3.26 9.44 0.04
CA PHE A 120 -2.46 8.29 0.47
C PHE A 120 -2.60 7.06 -0.42
N LEU A 121 -3.83 6.59 -0.70
CA LEU A 121 -4.06 5.43 -1.55
C LEU A 121 -3.53 5.58 -3.00
N PRO A 122 -3.68 6.71 -3.72
CA PRO A 122 -3.09 6.83 -5.05
C PRO A 122 -1.55 6.82 -4.99
N PHE A 123 -0.95 7.39 -3.93
CA PHE A 123 0.49 7.27 -3.69
C PHE A 123 0.91 5.81 -3.45
N VAL A 124 0.15 5.06 -2.65
CA VAL A 124 0.43 3.63 -2.41
C VAL A 124 0.33 2.82 -3.70
N ILE A 125 -0.67 3.08 -4.55
CA ILE A 125 -0.81 2.42 -5.87
C ILE A 125 0.38 2.78 -6.77
N LEU A 126 0.83 4.04 -6.77
CA LEU A 126 1.99 4.48 -7.56
C LEU A 126 3.26 3.76 -7.10
N CYS A 127 3.50 3.71 -5.78
CA CYS A 127 4.64 2.99 -5.22
C CYS A 127 4.58 1.50 -5.55
N TRP A 128 3.39 0.87 -5.48
CA TRP A 128 3.22 -0.51 -5.90
C TRP A 128 3.63 -0.71 -7.36
N ASP A 129 3.13 0.13 -8.28
CA ASP A 129 3.42 0.01 -9.71
C ASP A 129 4.92 0.16 -10.04
N VAL A 130 5.58 1.16 -9.46
CA VAL A 130 7.02 1.40 -9.65
C VAL A 130 7.83 0.25 -9.06
N THR A 131 7.49 -0.19 -7.85
CA THR A 131 8.23 -1.27 -7.19
C THR A 131 8.01 -2.63 -7.83
N PHE A 132 6.88 -2.84 -8.54
CA PHE A 132 6.63 -4.07 -9.29
C PHE A 132 7.65 -4.23 -10.42
N HIS A 133 7.80 -3.21 -11.27
CA HIS A 133 8.79 -3.22 -12.35
C HIS A 133 10.22 -3.32 -11.81
N TYR A 134 10.49 -2.65 -10.68
CA TYR A 134 11.79 -2.71 -10.02
C TYR A 134 12.11 -4.13 -9.49
N ALA A 135 11.12 -4.84 -8.93
CA ALA A 135 11.28 -6.22 -8.52
C ALA A 135 11.50 -7.16 -9.70
N MET A 136 10.69 -7.03 -10.77
CA MET A 136 10.82 -7.86 -11.97
C MET A 136 12.20 -7.73 -12.62
N THR A 137 12.69 -6.50 -12.81
CA THR A 137 14.02 -6.25 -13.39
C THR A 137 15.13 -6.88 -12.54
N SER A 138 14.98 -6.86 -11.22
CA SER A 138 15.94 -7.44 -10.28
C SER A 138 15.96 -8.96 -10.31
N ILE A 139 14.78 -9.59 -10.49
CA ILE A 139 14.66 -11.04 -10.65
C ILE A 139 15.33 -11.49 -11.95
N GLU A 140 15.09 -10.77 -13.05
CA GLU A 140 15.70 -11.08 -14.35
C GLU A 140 17.22 -10.92 -14.34
N ALA A 141 17.72 -9.95 -13.57
CA ALA A 141 19.15 -9.70 -13.42
C ALA A 141 19.84 -10.62 -12.39
N ASP A 142 19.09 -11.47 -11.69
CA ASP A 142 19.54 -12.23 -10.49
C ASP A 142 20.39 -11.36 -9.55
N GLU A 143 19.84 -10.20 -9.18
CA GLU A 143 20.60 -9.17 -8.51
C GLU A 143 21.08 -9.62 -7.12
N GLY A 144 22.35 -9.36 -6.81
CA GLY A 144 22.97 -9.60 -5.51
C GLY A 144 23.50 -8.32 -4.88
N SER A 145 24.00 -8.43 -3.65
CA SER A 145 24.72 -7.34 -2.98
C SER A 145 25.98 -6.94 -3.75
N ASP A 146 26.30 -5.64 -3.73
CA ASP A 146 27.56 -5.09 -4.26
C ASP A 146 28.78 -5.59 -3.48
N SER A 147 28.57 -6.06 -2.25
CA SER A 147 29.64 -6.57 -1.40
C SER A 147 29.97 -8.03 -1.77
N PRO A 148 31.27 -8.39 -1.92
CA PRO A 148 31.68 -9.77 -2.23
C PRO A 148 31.22 -10.81 -1.21
N ASN A 149 31.03 -10.39 0.05
CA ASN A 149 30.52 -11.21 1.16
C ASN A 149 29.11 -10.73 1.60
N GLY A 150 28.33 -10.18 0.69
CA GLY A 150 26.98 -9.67 0.93
C GLY A 150 25.90 -10.73 0.70
N LEU A 151 24.65 -10.35 0.98
CA LEU A 151 23.49 -11.20 0.69
C LEU A 151 23.21 -11.21 -0.82
N HIS A 152 23.26 -12.40 -1.39
CA HIS A 152 22.81 -12.64 -2.77
C HIS A 152 21.28 -12.68 -2.81
N ASN A 153 20.69 -12.59 -4.00
CA ASN A 153 19.23 -12.59 -4.21
C ASN A 153 18.51 -11.35 -3.64
N LEU A 154 19.07 -10.16 -3.86
CA LEU A 154 18.49 -8.87 -3.49
C LEU A 154 17.08 -8.66 -4.05
N TRP A 155 16.75 -9.35 -5.14
CA TRP A 155 15.41 -9.40 -5.70
C TRP A 155 14.34 -9.88 -4.70
N ILE A 156 14.70 -10.66 -3.66
CA ILE A 156 13.79 -11.05 -2.56
C ILE A 156 13.32 -9.81 -1.80
N LEU A 157 14.24 -8.92 -1.42
CA LEU A 157 13.90 -7.68 -0.72
C LEU A 157 12.99 -6.79 -1.58
N LYS A 158 13.33 -6.62 -2.86
CA LYS A 158 12.54 -5.78 -3.78
C LYS A 158 11.13 -6.34 -4.01
N SER A 159 11.02 -7.67 -4.08
CA SER A 159 9.72 -8.36 -4.15
C SER A 159 8.91 -8.18 -2.87
N LEU A 160 9.52 -8.33 -1.70
CA LEU A 160 8.85 -8.11 -0.41
C LEU A 160 8.42 -6.66 -0.22
N MET A 161 9.20 -5.70 -0.72
CA MET A 161 8.81 -4.29 -0.77
C MET A 161 7.53 -4.10 -1.58
N ASN A 162 7.43 -4.70 -2.77
CA ASN A 162 6.22 -4.64 -3.60
C ASN A 162 5.00 -5.27 -2.89
N VAL A 163 5.16 -6.47 -2.32
CA VAL A 163 4.11 -7.15 -1.54
C VAL A 163 3.65 -6.30 -0.35
N SER A 164 4.56 -5.59 0.30
CA SER A 164 4.21 -4.72 1.43
C SER A 164 3.34 -3.54 1.00
N PHE A 165 3.54 -2.95 -0.19
CA PHE A 165 2.63 -1.92 -0.71
C PHE A 165 1.21 -2.45 -0.98
N ILE A 166 1.06 -3.72 -1.39
CA ILE A 166 -0.25 -4.36 -1.50
C ILE A 166 -0.92 -4.43 -0.12
N LEU A 167 -0.17 -4.83 0.92
CA LEU A 167 -0.68 -4.90 2.29
C LEU A 167 -1.09 -3.50 2.80
N ILE A 168 -0.30 -2.46 2.54
CA ILE A 168 -0.65 -1.07 2.87
C ILE A 168 -1.91 -0.63 2.13
N GLY A 169 -2.07 -1.01 0.85
CA GLY A 169 -3.27 -0.74 0.06
C GLY A 169 -4.51 -1.38 0.67
N ILE A 170 -4.41 -2.65 1.09
CA ILE A 170 -5.48 -3.37 1.81
C ILE A 170 -5.81 -2.68 3.13
N ALA A 171 -4.79 -2.30 3.91
CA ALA A 171 -4.97 -1.58 5.18
C ALA A 171 -5.70 -0.25 4.98
N THR A 172 -5.29 0.52 3.97
CA THR A 172 -5.86 1.82 3.61
C THR A 172 -7.31 1.69 3.15
N TRP A 173 -7.62 0.67 2.35
CA TRP A 173 -8.99 0.38 1.92
C TRP A 173 -9.87 -0.07 3.09
N ALA A 174 -9.34 -0.91 3.98
CA ALA A 174 -10.07 -1.42 5.14
C ALA A 174 -10.46 -0.28 6.11
N ILE A 175 -9.52 0.60 6.49
CA ILE A 175 -9.84 1.74 7.35
C ILE A 175 -10.77 2.73 6.66
N TYR A 176 -10.63 2.91 5.34
CA TYR A 176 -11.56 3.72 4.56
C TYR A 176 -13.00 3.20 4.62
N LEU A 177 -13.21 1.90 4.46
CA LEU A 177 -14.54 1.30 4.56
C LEU A 177 -15.14 1.47 5.97
N ARG A 178 -14.29 1.37 7.00
CA ARG A 178 -14.67 1.61 8.40
C ARG A 178 -15.08 3.07 8.63
N PHE A 179 -14.40 4.04 8.02
CA PHE A 179 -14.79 5.44 8.10
C PHE A 179 -16.02 5.77 7.25
N LEU A 180 -16.13 5.18 6.07
CA LEU A 180 -17.28 5.37 5.18
C LEU A 180 -18.56 4.85 5.83
N SER A 181 -18.51 3.70 6.52
CA SER A 181 -19.68 3.11 7.20
C SER A 181 -20.25 3.99 8.31
N LYS A 182 -19.40 4.81 8.96
CA LYS A 182 -19.82 5.81 9.95
C LYS A 182 -20.53 7.02 9.31
N LEU A 183 -20.26 7.32 8.04
CA LEU A 183 -20.86 8.44 7.30
C LEU A 183 -22.10 8.02 6.49
N THR A 184 -22.06 6.86 5.85
CA THR A 184 -23.11 6.39 4.95
C THR A 184 -23.06 4.87 4.77
N ARG A 185 -24.12 4.27 4.22
CA ARG A 185 -24.09 2.85 3.83
C ARG A 185 -23.01 2.63 2.76
N PRO A 186 -22.00 1.77 2.99
CA PRO A 186 -20.85 1.62 2.10
C PRO A 186 -21.18 0.71 0.90
N VAL A 187 -22.10 1.15 0.04
CA VAL A 187 -22.40 0.49 -1.24
C VAL A 187 -21.29 0.73 -2.26
N LEU A 188 -21.04 -0.22 -3.17
CA LEU A 188 -19.89 -0.20 -4.08
C LEU A 188 -19.74 1.12 -4.86
N TRP A 189 -20.83 1.65 -5.42
CA TRP A 189 -20.73 2.91 -6.18
C TRP A 189 -20.32 4.11 -5.31
N LYS A 190 -20.70 4.14 -4.02
CA LYS A 190 -20.24 5.17 -3.07
C LYS A 190 -18.80 4.95 -2.69
N GLN A 191 -18.39 3.69 -2.49
CA GLN A 191 -16.98 3.36 -2.24
C GLN A 191 -16.11 3.91 -3.37
N LEU A 192 -16.52 3.67 -4.62
CA LEU A 192 -15.76 4.12 -5.78
C LEU A 192 -15.79 5.64 -5.96
N LEU A 193 -16.92 6.29 -5.65
CA LEU A 193 -17.10 7.73 -5.76
C LEU A 193 -16.30 8.53 -4.73
N TYR A 194 -16.32 8.12 -3.46
CA TYR A 194 -15.53 8.81 -2.42
C TYR A 194 -14.02 8.58 -2.60
N ALA A 195 -13.65 7.48 -3.25
CA ALA A 195 -12.28 7.15 -3.62
C ALA A 195 -11.89 7.54 -5.06
N PHE A 196 -12.55 8.55 -5.64
CA PHE A 196 -12.47 8.87 -7.07
C PHE A 196 -11.05 8.94 -7.66
N PRO A 197 -10.06 9.65 -7.08
CA PRO A 197 -8.73 9.69 -7.68
C PRO A 197 -8.03 8.34 -7.64
N SER A 198 -8.16 7.60 -6.53
CA SER A 198 -7.60 6.26 -6.39
C SER A 198 -8.23 5.27 -7.36
N THR A 199 -9.55 5.32 -7.52
CA THR A 199 -10.26 4.42 -8.44
C THR A 199 -9.96 4.75 -9.89
N MET A 200 -9.91 6.03 -10.24
CA MET A 200 -9.50 6.46 -11.57
C MET A 200 -8.08 5.98 -11.89
N PHE A 201 -7.16 6.13 -10.94
CA PHE A 201 -5.78 5.69 -11.12
C PHE A 201 -5.67 4.16 -11.25
N LEU A 202 -6.43 3.40 -10.45
CA LEU A 202 -6.47 1.95 -10.54
C LEU A 202 -7.10 1.47 -11.87
N VAL A 203 -8.17 2.13 -12.33
CA VAL A 203 -8.78 1.85 -13.65
C VAL A 203 -7.79 2.14 -14.76
N ASN A 204 -7.09 3.27 -14.70
CA ASN A 204 -6.01 3.59 -15.63
C ASN A 204 -4.97 2.48 -15.69
N LEU A 205 -4.51 2.03 -14.52
CA LEU A 205 -3.49 1.00 -14.44
C LEU A 205 -3.99 -0.35 -14.97
N ALA A 206 -5.23 -0.71 -14.68
CA ALA A 206 -5.86 -1.93 -15.20
C ALA A 206 -6.00 -1.89 -16.73
N VAL A 207 -6.41 -0.76 -17.30
CA VAL A 207 -6.49 -0.59 -18.77
C VAL A 207 -5.10 -0.67 -19.38
N TYR A 208 -4.13 0.03 -18.80
CA TYR A 208 -2.74 0.00 -19.25
C TYR A 208 -2.18 -1.42 -19.28
N TYR A 209 -2.28 -2.16 -18.17
CA TYR A 209 -1.79 -3.53 -18.11
C TYR A 209 -2.60 -4.52 -18.95
N ALA A 210 -3.90 -4.31 -19.14
CA ALA A 210 -4.70 -5.15 -20.03
C ALA A 210 -4.29 -4.99 -21.50
N ILE A 211 -4.04 -3.75 -21.93
CA ILE A 211 -3.49 -3.45 -23.26
C ILE A 211 -2.10 -4.07 -23.36
N TRP A 212 -1.23 -3.82 -22.39
CA TRP A 212 0.13 -4.33 -22.37
C TRP A 212 0.19 -5.86 -22.46
N TRP A 213 -0.62 -6.58 -21.67
CA TRP A 213 -0.72 -8.05 -21.74
C TRP A 213 -1.30 -8.53 -23.06
N GLY A 214 -2.31 -7.84 -23.59
CA GLY A 214 -2.88 -8.14 -24.90
C GLY A 214 -1.83 -8.09 -26.01
N VAL A 215 -0.94 -7.09 -25.96
CA VAL A 215 0.19 -6.97 -26.89
C VAL A 215 1.24 -8.03 -26.63
N TRP A 216 1.66 -8.23 -25.37
CA TRP A 216 2.65 -9.24 -25.01
C TRP A 216 2.28 -10.65 -25.53
N LEU A 217 1.01 -11.02 -25.45
CA LEU A 217 0.50 -12.31 -25.91
C LEU A 217 0.40 -12.44 -27.44
N THR A 218 0.32 -11.33 -28.17
CA THR A 218 0.22 -11.31 -29.64
C THR A 218 1.56 -11.01 -30.33
N SER A 219 2.55 -10.53 -29.59
CA SER A 219 3.89 -10.27 -30.10
C SER A 219 4.64 -11.54 -30.52
N PRO A 220 5.50 -11.49 -31.55
CA PRO A 220 6.30 -12.62 -31.98
C PRO A 220 7.22 -13.16 -30.86
N ALA A 221 7.43 -14.47 -30.82
CA ALA A 221 8.34 -15.09 -29.86
C ALA A 221 9.77 -14.52 -30.03
N GLY A 222 10.25 -13.81 -29.00
CA GLY A 222 11.58 -13.19 -28.99
C GLY A 222 11.60 -11.65 -28.87
N THR A 223 10.44 -10.97 -28.86
CA THR A 223 10.38 -9.52 -28.54
C THR A 223 10.82 -9.25 -27.11
N ASP A 224 11.67 -8.24 -26.92
CA ASP A 224 12.07 -7.78 -25.59
C ASP A 224 10.86 -7.16 -24.86
N VAL A 225 10.74 -7.38 -23.56
CA VAL A 225 9.67 -6.83 -22.69
C VAL A 225 9.64 -5.30 -22.77
N ARG A 226 10.80 -4.69 -23.01
CA ARG A 226 10.97 -3.24 -23.21
C ARG A 226 10.44 -2.73 -24.56
N GLU A 227 10.38 -3.59 -25.56
CA GLU A 227 9.89 -3.27 -26.91
C GLU A 227 8.36 -3.31 -26.97
N VAL A 228 7.73 -4.14 -26.13
CA VAL A 228 6.26 -4.31 -26.08
C VAL A 228 5.53 -3.03 -25.66
N GLY A 229 6.15 -2.22 -24.79
CA GLY A 229 5.64 -0.89 -24.47
C GLY A 229 5.80 0.15 -25.60
N ARG A 230 6.73 -0.08 -26.53
CA ARG A 230 6.98 0.82 -27.69
C ARG A 230 6.09 0.50 -28.89
N HIS A 231 5.81 -0.77 -29.14
CA HIS A 231 5.30 -1.24 -30.44
C HIS A 231 3.85 -0.94 -30.78
N VAL A 232 2.96 -0.58 -29.84
CA VAL A 232 1.52 -0.52 -30.15
C VAL A 232 0.84 0.82 -29.89
N LEU A 233 1.40 1.70 -29.04
CA LEU A 233 0.76 3.00 -28.81
C LEU A 233 1.35 4.17 -29.59
N PHE A 234 2.55 4.06 -30.18
CA PHE A 234 3.32 5.25 -30.58
C PHE A 234 3.90 5.28 -32.01
N ASP A 235 3.89 4.18 -32.79
CA ASP A 235 4.49 4.18 -34.15
C ASP A 235 3.48 4.53 -35.28
N GLU A 236 2.18 4.19 -35.16
CA GLU A 236 1.17 4.59 -36.17
C GLU A 236 0.34 5.81 -35.77
N VAL A 237 0.35 6.17 -34.48
CA VAL A 237 -0.30 7.37 -33.95
C VAL A 237 0.70 8.08 -33.05
N GLU A 238 1.57 8.91 -33.65
CA GLU A 238 2.37 9.87 -32.87
C GLU A 238 1.42 10.91 -32.26
N LEU A 239 0.87 10.60 -31.10
CA LEU A 239 0.07 11.52 -30.30
C LEU A 239 0.93 12.52 -29.52
N GLY A 240 2.21 12.69 -29.86
CA GLY A 240 3.10 13.76 -29.38
C GLY A 240 2.96 14.08 -27.89
N ASN A 241 2.97 15.38 -27.54
CA ASN A 241 2.78 15.87 -26.16
C ASN A 241 1.37 15.65 -25.56
N TYR A 242 0.52 14.80 -26.15
CA TYR A 242 -0.89 14.65 -25.80
C TYR A 242 -1.30 13.25 -25.29
N ASP A 243 -0.43 12.24 -25.32
CA ASP A 243 -0.75 10.87 -24.89
C ASP A 243 -1.27 10.76 -23.46
N ILE A 244 -0.67 11.53 -22.54
CA ILE A 244 -1.10 11.56 -21.14
C ILE A 244 -2.52 12.14 -21.02
N LYS A 245 -2.87 13.14 -21.84
CA LYS A 245 -4.18 13.80 -21.77
C LYS A 245 -5.32 12.87 -22.21
N TYR A 246 -5.12 12.14 -23.30
CA TYR A 246 -6.13 11.18 -23.79
C TYR A 246 -6.30 10.01 -22.84
N THR A 247 -5.20 9.50 -22.29
CA THR A 247 -5.22 8.43 -21.28
C THR A 247 -6.01 8.86 -20.04
N ILE A 248 -5.76 10.06 -19.53
CA ILE A 248 -6.50 10.63 -18.39
C ILE A 248 -7.99 10.80 -18.74
N MET A 249 -8.31 11.31 -19.94
CA MET A 249 -9.70 11.53 -20.34
C MET A 249 -10.48 10.23 -20.52
N ILE A 250 -9.89 9.22 -21.18
CA ILE A 250 -10.51 7.90 -21.37
C ILE A 250 -10.75 7.24 -20.01
N THR A 251 -9.77 7.30 -19.12
CA THR A 251 -9.86 6.67 -17.80
C THR A 251 -10.82 7.40 -16.87
N LEU A 252 -10.91 8.73 -16.98
CA LEU A 252 -11.95 9.52 -16.32
C LEU A 252 -13.36 9.05 -16.76
N ILE A 253 -13.59 8.94 -18.07
CA ILE A 253 -14.87 8.49 -18.64
C ILE A 253 -15.17 7.05 -18.21
N ALA A 254 -14.19 6.15 -18.32
CA ALA A 254 -14.32 4.75 -17.92
C ALA A 254 -14.66 4.63 -16.42
N THR A 255 -14.01 5.41 -15.56
CA THR A 255 -14.27 5.43 -14.12
C THR A 255 -15.68 5.90 -13.81
N LEU A 256 -16.13 6.98 -14.46
CA LEU A 256 -17.50 7.46 -14.33
C LEU A 256 -18.51 6.42 -14.81
N ALA A 257 -18.23 5.73 -15.92
CA ALA A 257 -19.07 4.66 -16.44
C ALA A 257 -19.18 3.49 -15.45
N VAL A 258 -18.07 3.07 -14.84
CA VAL A 258 -18.06 2.03 -13.79
C VAL A 258 -18.88 2.46 -12.57
N ILE A 259 -18.76 3.71 -12.12
CA ILE A 259 -19.54 4.23 -10.99
C ILE A 259 -21.04 4.26 -11.33
N VAL A 260 -21.42 4.69 -12.54
CA VAL A 260 -22.82 4.73 -12.98
C VAL A 260 -23.39 3.31 -13.13
N ALA A 261 -22.63 2.39 -13.71
CA ALA A 261 -23.02 0.99 -13.87
C ALA A 261 -23.27 0.33 -12.50
N THR A 262 -22.31 0.47 -11.57
CA THR A 262 -22.45 -0.09 -10.21
C THR A 262 -23.64 0.53 -9.45
N ARG A 263 -23.93 1.82 -9.64
CA ARG A 263 -25.13 2.48 -9.09
C ARG A 263 -26.43 1.92 -9.69
N ALA A 264 -26.46 1.65 -10.98
CA ALA A 264 -27.63 1.07 -11.65
C ALA A 264 -27.92 -0.36 -11.16
N PHE A 265 -26.88 -1.18 -10.96
CA PHE A 265 -27.02 -2.52 -10.39
C PHE A 265 -27.53 -2.51 -8.95
N ASP A 266 -27.07 -1.56 -8.12
CA ASP A 266 -27.53 -1.39 -6.75
C ASP A 266 -29.03 -1.04 -6.70
N ARG A 267 -29.48 -0.10 -7.54
CA ARG A 267 -30.90 0.28 -7.63
C ARG A 267 -31.82 -0.89 -8.01
N LYS A 268 -31.35 -1.79 -8.89
CA LYS A 268 -32.08 -3.00 -9.28
C LYS A 268 -32.18 -4.04 -8.16
N ARG A 269 -31.25 -4.06 -7.20
CA ARG A 269 -31.31 -4.98 -6.05
C ARG A 269 -32.26 -4.49 -4.96
N THR A 270 -32.52 -3.18 -4.91
CA THR A 270 -33.39 -2.54 -3.91
C THR A 270 -34.84 -2.34 -4.37
N ALA A 271 -35.13 -2.57 -5.65
CA ALA A 271 -36.46 -2.47 -6.25
C ALA A 271 -37.09 -3.86 -6.38
#